data_AF-A0A067CHG4-F1
#
_entry.id   AF-A0A067CHG4-F1
#
_cell.length_a   1.000
_cell.length_b   1.000
_cell.length_c   1.000
_cell.angle_alpha   90.00
_cell.angle_beta   90.00
_cell.angle_gamma   90.00
#
_symmetry.space_group_name_H-M   'P 1'
#
loop_
_entity.id
_entity.type
_entity.pdbx_description
1 polymer ?
#
loop_
_entity_poly.entity_id
_entity_poly.type
_entity_poly.pdbx_seq_one_letter_code
_entity_poly.pdbx_strand_id
1 'polypeptide(L)'
;MPRINVASTTSLKRQTLRRALRMGQGAILSNLCLAFATIVAFCTYSLEQIANADVYMGLVHNAFDSNQFHVPVFTLLEGASTLRLEGTTQIARGSISLSHLLYHACGIHDMACATAFLPDTNQIWSHIGLAFHQIPDFETPRFQDTSEDIRFQHVNSLSGWNKALVQYYIPGYATAITCMIRRANYSINGDASLVDTLAFCSHRAYDPKWRCENDVPDDTRFFLFQLRMAESVYLGSLLMRDVYFNPGATATAVRGAHGDTTLGPVTAVDEYQAGVLQASAPWDVLPASRCYDYDPSTGLGWLLQMQGRVNVRWACSSILRMNTILLWILTAYYTTLQWLFARQSRICLVAVCLSKNVLGITVLFVTIWGNANLQTLTTYFAQNPIASTKTNILALCGPRLSRPLSLCFTPRVVTQTWLLTLFTLLNWGLIFGLEVSVFPYLNLSIPGPCGFASSTNCIHLTAIPQTYYLSAVVAAVVVVVAVGTIRLHARCFRDTLRVPPTHSVLQYLGVQDLREIATSGRGCVFRNFDGEIVVDHGLLVMKNMLRITNTYLTRLANAQYDLLHWFLPRYVRSALAHKFRTILVVHIENDKITRRSYYVPMHSVHVDGDAVCGLGFS
;
A
#
# COMPACT_ATOMS: atom_id res chain seq x y z
N MET A 1 -9.98 -13.94 84.51
CA MET A 1 -10.08 -13.39 83.14
C MET A 1 -8.98 -13.98 82.26
N PRO A 2 -9.29 -14.85 81.30
CA PRO A 2 -8.38 -15.19 80.21
C PRO A 2 -8.73 -14.39 78.94
N ARG A 3 -7.68 -13.94 78.25
CA ARG A 3 -7.72 -13.13 77.02
C ARG A 3 -8.32 -13.92 75.85
N ILE A 4 -9.32 -13.32 75.21
CA ILE A 4 -9.78 -13.71 73.87
C ILE A 4 -8.72 -13.26 72.87
N ASN A 5 -8.05 -14.22 72.24
CA ASN A 5 -7.17 -13.95 71.10
C ASN A 5 -8.04 -13.69 69.87
N VAL A 6 -8.05 -12.43 69.43
CA VAL A 6 -8.58 -12.04 68.13
C VAL A 6 -7.61 -12.52 67.06
N ALA A 7 -8.01 -13.53 66.29
CA ALA A 7 -7.27 -13.98 65.12
C ALA A 7 -7.30 -12.90 64.02
N SER A 8 -6.14 -12.61 63.45
CA SER A 8 -5.86 -11.54 62.52
C SER A 8 -6.47 -11.79 61.12
N THR A 9 -7.43 -10.96 60.72
CA THR A 9 -8.06 -10.91 59.38
C THR A 9 -7.19 -10.25 58.29
N THR A 10 -5.88 -10.12 58.52
CA THR A 10 -4.95 -9.38 57.63
C THR A 10 -4.47 -10.19 56.42
N SER A 11 -4.68 -11.51 56.40
CA SER A 11 -4.23 -12.40 55.31
C SER A 11 -5.06 -12.26 54.02
N LEU A 12 -6.39 -12.16 54.13
CA LEU A 12 -7.30 -12.09 52.98
C LEU A 12 -7.13 -10.81 52.14
N LYS A 13 -6.88 -9.66 52.79
CA LYS A 13 -6.70 -8.36 52.11
C LYS A 13 -5.37 -8.25 51.34
N ARG A 14 -4.32 -8.97 51.76
CA ARG A 14 -3.03 -9.02 51.01
C ARG A 14 -3.10 -9.94 49.79
N GLN A 15 -3.95 -10.98 49.81
CA GLN A 15 -4.14 -11.91 48.71
C GLN A 15 -4.90 -11.31 47.52
N THR A 16 -5.91 -10.48 47.75
CA THR A 16 -6.63 -9.75 46.69
C THR A 16 -5.72 -8.75 45.97
N LEU A 17 -4.84 -8.06 46.71
CA LEU A 17 -3.92 -7.06 46.14
C LEU A 17 -2.80 -7.66 45.26
N ARG A 18 -2.23 -8.83 45.62
CA ARG A 18 -1.22 -9.52 44.79
C ARG A 18 -1.81 -10.33 43.62
N ARG A 19 -3.07 -10.79 43.72
CA ARG A 19 -3.80 -11.42 42.60
C ARG A 19 -4.35 -10.40 41.58
N ALA A 20 -4.49 -9.13 41.95
CA ALA A 20 -5.06 -8.08 41.09
C ALA A 20 -4.20 -7.66 39.88
N LEU A 21 -2.91 -8.02 39.84
CA LEU A 21 -1.95 -7.48 38.86
C LEU A 21 -1.47 -8.46 37.77
N ARG A 22 -1.78 -9.77 37.84
CA ARG A 22 -1.32 -10.73 36.82
C ARG A 22 -2.40 -11.01 35.77
N MET A 23 -2.18 -10.56 34.54
CA MET A 23 -2.98 -10.95 33.38
C MET A 23 -2.71 -12.41 33.00
N GLY A 24 -3.79 -13.17 32.75
CA GLY A 24 -3.69 -14.54 32.22
C GLY A 24 -3.19 -14.54 30.77
N GLN A 25 -2.64 -15.67 30.32
CA GLN A 25 -2.16 -15.85 28.94
C GLN A 25 -3.28 -15.62 27.90
N GLY A 26 -4.53 -15.91 28.26
CA GLY A 26 -5.69 -15.64 27.40
C GLY A 26 -5.93 -14.14 27.18
N ALA A 27 -5.75 -13.31 28.22
CA ALA A 27 -5.85 -11.86 28.11
C ALA A 27 -4.72 -11.26 27.27
N ILE A 28 -3.49 -11.77 27.39
CA ILE A 28 -2.35 -11.35 26.56
C ILE A 28 -2.65 -11.61 25.08
N LEU A 29 -3.12 -12.82 24.73
CA LEU A 29 -3.48 -13.15 23.36
C LEU A 29 -4.66 -12.32 22.84
N SER A 30 -5.70 -12.09 23.66
CA SER A 30 -6.83 -11.24 23.27
C SER A 30 -6.39 -9.81 22.93
N ASN A 31 -5.50 -9.22 23.75
CA ASN A 31 -4.93 -7.90 23.48
C ASN A 31 -4.10 -7.89 22.18
N LEU A 32 -3.31 -8.94 21.92
CA LEU A 32 -2.56 -9.07 20.67
C LEU A 32 -3.51 -9.16 19.47
N CYS A 33 -4.58 -9.95 19.55
CA CYS A 33 -5.60 -10.02 18.51
C CYS A 33 -6.29 -8.68 18.26
N LEU A 34 -6.60 -7.91 19.32
CA LEU A 34 -7.16 -6.57 19.20
C LEU A 34 -6.18 -5.60 18.55
N ALA A 35 -4.89 -5.66 18.91
CA ALA A 35 -3.85 -4.84 18.27
C ALA A 35 -3.76 -5.12 16.77
N PHE A 36 -3.72 -6.39 16.36
CA PHE A 36 -3.72 -6.76 14.94
C PHE A 36 -5.01 -6.36 14.22
N ALA A 37 -6.18 -6.56 14.85
CA ALA A 37 -7.44 -6.13 14.26
C ALA A 37 -7.49 -4.61 14.06
N THR A 38 -6.92 -3.85 14.99
CA THR A 38 -6.83 -2.38 14.91
C THR A 38 -5.90 -1.95 13.77
N ILE A 39 -4.74 -2.61 13.64
CA ILE A 39 -3.82 -2.39 12.51
C ILE A 39 -4.50 -2.68 11.18
N VAL A 40 -5.20 -3.81 11.05
CA VAL A 40 -5.92 -4.19 9.82
C VAL A 40 -7.03 -3.19 9.49
N ALA A 41 -7.82 -2.77 10.49
CA ALA A 41 -8.89 -1.79 10.30
C ALA A 41 -8.33 -0.43 9.85
N PHE A 42 -7.26 0.04 10.50
CA PHE A 42 -6.58 1.28 10.13
C PHE A 42 -6.00 1.21 8.71
N CYS A 43 -5.30 0.12 8.36
CA CYS A 43 -4.73 -0.05 7.02
C CYS A 43 -5.81 -0.10 5.94
N THR A 44 -6.92 -0.80 6.19
CA THR A 44 -8.04 -0.86 5.25
C THR A 44 -8.68 0.51 5.05
N TYR A 45 -8.81 1.30 6.12
CA TYR A 45 -9.29 2.67 6.06
C TYR A 45 -8.35 3.58 5.24
N SER A 46 -7.04 3.50 5.48
CA SER A 46 -6.05 4.27 4.71
C SER A 46 -6.03 3.88 3.23
N LEU A 47 -6.12 2.58 2.92
CA LEU A 47 -6.17 2.09 1.54
C LEU A 47 -7.44 2.50 0.81
N GLU A 48 -8.57 2.59 1.51
CA GLU A 48 -9.81 3.08 0.89
C GLU A 48 -9.71 4.55 0.46
N GLN A 49 -8.94 5.38 1.16
CA GLN A 49 -8.75 6.78 0.78
C GLN A 49 -8.11 6.96 -0.59
N ILE A 50 -7.31 5.98 -1.05
CA ILE A 50 -6.60 6.01 -2.34
C ILE A 50 -7.24 5.12 -3.40
N ALA A 51 -8.29 4.39 -3.03
CA ALA A 51 -8.88 3.39 -3.89
C ALA A 51 -9.90 4.05 -4.82
N ASN A 52 -9.76 3.78 -6.13
CA ASN A 52 -10.62 4.28 -7.20
C ASN A 52 -10.74 5.82 -7.27
N ALA A 53 -9.87 6.55 -6.57
CA ALA A 53 -9.81 8.00 -6.56
C ALA A 53 -8.35 8.46 -6.74
N ASP A 54 -8.16 9.57 -7.45
CA ASP A 54 -6.85 10.19 -7.61
C ASP A 54 -6.46 10.92 -6.32
N VAL A 55 -5.36 10.51 -5.70
CA VAL A 55 -4.83 11.14 -4.50
C VAL A 55 -3.45 11.71 -4.77
N TYR A 56 -3.31 13.00 -4.48
CA TYR A 56 -2.01 13.67 -4.55
C TYR A 56 -1.04 13.09 -3.51
N MET A 57 0.07 12.53 -4.00
CA MET A 57 1.09 11.89 -3.18
C MET A 57 2.24 12.83 -2.85
N GLY A 58 2.52 13.79 -3.72
CA GLY A 58 3.58 14.76 -3.54
C GLY A 58 4.30 15.10 -4.84
N LEU A 59 5.42 15.79 -4.69
CA LEU A 59 6.33 16.14 -5.76
C LEU A 59 7.40 15.04 -5.86
N VAL A 60 7.53 14.42 -7.03
CA VAL A 60 8.60 13.46 -7.32
C VAL A 60 9.65 14.15 -8.15
N HIS A 61 10.91 13.95 -7.76
CA HIS A 61 12.07 14.44 -8.49
C HIS A 61 12.97 13.26 -8.81
N ASN A 62 13.23 13.09 -10.10
CA ASN A 62 14.18 12.14 -10.66
C ASN A 62 15.42 12.93 -11.05
N ALA A 63 16.58 12.51 -10.56
CA ALA A 63 17.87 13.10 -10.89
C ALA A 63 18.77 12.07 -11.56
N PHE A 64 19.89 12.53 -12.11
CA PHE A 64 20.88 11.63 -12.71
C PHE A 64 21.54 10.70 -11.67
N ASP A 65 21.71 11.16 -10.43
CA ASP A 65 22.44 10.40 -9.40
C ASP A 65 21.52 9.86 -8.28
N SER A 66 20.22 10.18 -8.32
CA SER A 66 19.24 9.73 -7.33
C SER A 66 17.85 9.60 -7.96
N ASN A 67 17.11 8.54 -7.61
CA ASN A 67 15.81 8.22 -8.23
C ASN A 67 15.88 8.24 -9.77
N GLN A 68 16.84 7.49 -10.33
CA GLN A 68 17.12 7.48 -11.76
C GLN A 68 15.90 7.04 -12.58
N PHE A 69 15.51 7.86 -13.56
CA PHE A 69 14.52 7.49 -14.55
C PHE A 69 15.22 7.03 -15.83
N HIS A 70 15.18 5.73 -16.11
CA HIS A 70 15.72 5.18 -17.35
C HIS A 70 14.69 5.30 -18.48
N VAL A 71 15.12 5.87 -19.61
CA VAL A 71 14.32 5.90 -20.82
C VAL A 71 14.20 4.48 -21.38
N PRO A 72 12.99 3.95 -21.59
CA PRO A 72 12.82 2.68 -22.27
C PRO A 72 13.22 2.83 -23.73
N VAL A 73 14.23 2.07 -24.15
CA VAL A 73 14.69 1.99 -25.55
C VAL A 73 14.38 0.60 -26.08
N PHE A 74 13.47 0.50 -27.05
CA PHE A 74 13.18 -0.78 -27.70
C PHE A 74 14.14 -1.03 -28.85
N THR A 75 14.29 -0.01 -29.71
CA THR A 75 15.29 0.04 -30.76
C THR A 75 15.83 1.46 -30.82
N LEU A 76 17.15 1.61 -30.72
CA LEU A 76 17.79 2.92 -30.83
C LEU A 76 17.91 3.28 -32.31
N LEU A 77 17.24 4.36 -32.72
CA LEU A 77 17.45 4.98 -34.03
C LEU A 77 18.47 6.10 -33.89
N GLU A 78 19.59 5.97 -34.56
CA GLU A 78 20.59 7.03 -34.72
C GLU A 78 20.67 7.39 -36.21
N GLY A 79 20.74 8.67 -36.50
CA GLY A 79 20.78 9.15 -37.88
C GLY A 79 21.50 10.47 -38.01
N ALA A 80 21.99 10.75 -39.22
CA ALA A 80 22.57 12.03 -39.56
C ALA A 80 22.17 12.43 -40.97
N SER A 81 22.06 13.73 -41.21
CA SER A 81 21.80 14.27 -42.53
C SER A 81 22.34 15.70 -42.64
N THR A 82 22.19 16.27 -43.82
CA THR A 82 22.56 17.65 -44.15
C THR A 82 21.33 18.43 -44.56
N LEU A 83 21.36 19.72 -44.30
CA LEU A 83 20.29 20.67 -44.57
C LEU A 83 20.88 21.85 -45.34
N ARG A 84 20.26 22.17 -46.48
CA ARG A 84 20.57 23.39 -47.25
C ARG A 84 19.32 24.24 -47.36
N LEU A 85 19.44 25.50 -46.95
CA LEU A 85 18.36 26.48 -46.96
C LEU A 85 17.96 26.93 -48.39
N GLU A 86 18.87 26.85 -49.38
CA GLU A 86 18.61 27.22 -50.79
C GLU A 86 17.76 26.21 -51.57
N GLY A 87 17.57 25.02 -51.01
CA GLY A 87 16.72 24.02 -51.63
C GLY A 87 15.25 24.29 -51.32
N THR A 88 14.52 24.87 -52.27
CA THR A 88 13.09 24.55 -52.41
C THR A 88 12.98 23.08 -52.81
N THR A 89 13.28 22.16 -51.87
CA THR A 89 12.73 20.82 -51.97
C THR A 89 11.24 21.03 -52.08
N GLN A 90 10.64 20.63 -53.21
CA GLN A 90 9.20 20.46 -53.33
C GLN A 90 8.76 19.75 -52.05
N ILE A 91 8.16 20.52 -51.14
CA ILE A 91 7.66 20.01 -49.88
C ILE A 91 6.64 18.99 -50.33
N ALA A 92 6.97 17.70 -50.21
CA ALA A 92 6.00 16.66 -50.41
C ALA A 92 4.87 17.01 -49.42
N ARG A 93 3.73 17.46 -49.96
CA ARG A 93 2.51 17.70 -49.17
C ARG A 93 2.22 16.39 -48.47
N GLY A 94 2.63 16.29 -47.22
CA GLY A 94 2.73 15.03 -46.50
C GLY A 94 2.06 15.16 -45.15
N SER A 95 1.59 14.03 -44.63
CA SER A 95 0.97 13.89 -43.31
C SER A 95 1.97 13.99 -42.15
N ILE A 96 3.15 14.58 -42.37
CA ILE A 96 4.28 14.53 -41.44
C ILE A 96 4.07 15.55 -40.30
N SER A 97 4.27 15.09 -39.07
CA SER A 97 4.14 15.87 -37.83
C SER A 97 5.21 15.44 -36.81
N LEU A 98 5.45 16.28 -35.80
CA LEU A 98 6.34 15.90 -34.68
C LEU A 98 5.80 14.72 -33.87
N SER A 99 4.48 14.50 -33.88
CA SER A 99 3.87 13.35 -33.22
C SER A 99 4.31 12.02 -33.82
N HIS A 100 4.71 11.96 -35.11
CA HIS A 100 5.32 10.77 -35.68
C HIS A 100 6.61 10.40 -34.95
N LEU A 101 7.46 11.38 -34.60
CA LEU A 101 8.68 11.11 -33.82
C LEU A 101 8.37 10.69 -32.39
N LEU A 102 7.29 11.21 -31.79
CA LEU A 102 6.92 10.93 -30.41
C LEU A 102 6.29 9.54 -30.23
N TYR A 103 5.48 9.07 -31.19
CA TYR A 103 4.65 7.87 -31.03
C TYR A 103 5.06 6.66 -31.87
N HIS A 104 6.02 6.77 -32.78
CA HIS A 104 6.47 5.62 -33.55
C HIS A 104 7.09 4.55 -32.64
N ALA A 105 6.68 3.29 -32.81
CA ALA A 105 7.17 2.17 -32.01
C ALA A 105 7.69 1.07 -32.92
N CYS A 106 8.87 0.55 -32.61
CA CYS A 106 9.42 -0.64 -33.26
C CYS A 106 9.46 -1.81 -32.27
N GLY A 107 9.64 -3.03 -32.79
CA GLY A 107 9.93 -4.19 -31.94
C GLY A 107 11.24 -4.01 -31.15
N ILE A 108 11.46 -4.85 -30.14
CA ILE A 108 12.73 -4.88 -29.41
C ILE A 108 13.84 -5.35 -30.37
N HIS A 109 14.90 -4.54 -30.52
CA HIS A 109 16.01 -4.74 -31.46
C HIS A 109 15.60 -4.89 -32.95
N ASP A 110 14.46 -4.31 -33.35
CA ASP A 110 13.97 -4.30 -34.72
C ASP A 110 14.62 -3.17 -35.55
N MET A 111 15.88 -3.41 -35.96
CA MET A 111 16.65 -2.47 -36.77
C MET A 111 16.05 -2.25 -38.17
N ALA A 112 15.26 -3.19 -38.69
CA ALA A 112 14.62 -3.05 -39.99
C ALA A 112 13.52 -1.99 -39.93
N CYS A 113 12.68 -2.03 -38.89
CA CYS A 113 11.69 -0.99 -38.60
C CYS A 113 12.35 0.39 -38.41
N ALA A 114 13.40 0.46 -37.59
CA ALA A 114 14.12 1.71 -37.35
C ALA A 114 14.73 2.29 -38.65
N THR A 115 15.36 1.44 -39.46
CA THR A 115 15.97 1.87 -40.74
C THR A 115 14.90 2.35 -41.73
N ALA A 116 13.73 1.72 -41.76
CA ALA A 116 12.62 2.15 -42.61
C ALA A 116 12.03 3.51 -42.20
N PHE A 117 12.11 3.85 -40.90
CA PHE A 117 11.62 5.14 -40.36
C PHE A 117 12.65 6.28 -40.43
N LEU A 118 13.93 5.96 -40.68
CA LEU A 118 15.01 6.95 -40.76
C LEU A 118 14.76 8.08 -41.79
N PRO A 119 14.25 7.83 -43.01
CA PRO A 119 13.97 8.89 -43.98
C PRO A 119 12.93 9.90 -43.47
N ASP A 120 11.83 9.43 -42.90
CA ASP A 120 10.78 10.28 -42.33
C ASP A 120 11.32 11.10 -41.16
N THR A 121 12.16 10.48 -40.32
CA THR A 121 12.81 11.18 -39.21
C THR A 121 13.73 12.29 -39.69
N ASN A 122 14.57 12.01 -40.69
CA ASN A 122 15.42 13.01 -41.32
C ASN A 122 14.60 14.16 -41.90
N GLN A 123 13.49 13.86 -42.57
CA GLN A 123 12.61 14.88 -43.14
C GLN A 123 12.00 15.77 -42.05
N ILE A 124 11.50 15.20 -40.95
CA ILE A 124 10.93 15.97 -39.83
C ILE A 124 11.96 16.94 -39.24
N TRP A 125 13.18 16.46 -38.96
CA TRP A 125 14.24 17.31 -38.44
C TRP A 125 14.69 18.35 -39.45
N SER A 126 14.76 18.02 -40.74
CA SER A 126 15.03 19.02 -41.79
C SER A 126 14.00 20.16 -41.77
N HIS A 127 12.70 19.88 -41.60
CA HIS A 127 11.68 20.93 -41.48
C HIS A 127 11.89 21.83 -40.26
N ILE A 128 12.26 21.27 -39.10
CA ILE A 128 12.56 22.05 -37.91
C ILE A 128 13.81 22.91 -38.11
N GLY A 129 14.87 22.35 -38.68
CA GLY A 129 16.10 23.10 -38.98
C GLY A 129 15.86 24.23 -39.98
N LEU A 130 15.01 24.02 -40.98
CA LEU A 130 14.59 25.09 -41.91
C LEU A 130 13.88 26.21 -41.17
N ALA A 131 13.06 25.91 -40.16
CA ALA A 131 12.28 26.92 -39.42
C ALA A 131 13.14 27.94 -38.65
N PHE A 132 14.45 27.72 -38.50
CA PHE A 132 15.34 28.65 -37.80
C PHE A 132 15.38 30.05 -38.44
N HIS A 133 15.08 30.19 -39.74
CA HIS A 133 14.95 31.50 -40.41
C HIS A 133 13.81 32.37 -39.83
N GLN A 134 12.84 31.77 -39.12
CA GLN A 134 11.70 32.48 -38.54
C GLN A 134 12.03 33.15 -37.19
N ILE A 135 13.17 32.82 -36.58
CA ILE A 135 13.55 33.36 -35.27
C ILE A 135 14.07 34.80 -35.45
N PRO A 136 13.46 35.81 -34.79
CA PRO A 136 13.96 37.18 -34.85
C PRO A 136 15.26 37.34 -34.07
N ASP A 137 16.21 38.10 -34.63
CA ASP A 137 17.49 38.47 -34.00
C ASP A 137 18.26 37.27 -33.42
N PHE A 138 18.36 36.19 -34.20
CA PHE A 138 19.08 34.99 -33.77
C PHE A 138 20.55 35.34 -33.52
N GLU A 139 21.01 35.25 -32.26
CA GLU A 139 22.31 35.79 -31.79
C GLU A 139 23.54 35.24 -32.55
N THR A 140 23.35 34.15 -33.31
CA THR A 140 24.27 33.65 -34.33
C THR A 140 23.53 33.45 -35.66
N PRO A 141 23.36 34.51 -36.50
CA PRO A 141 22.51 34.46 -37.69
C PRO A 141 23.00 33.49 -38.79
N ARG A 142 24.13 32.80 -38.57
CA ARG A 142 24.71 31.83 -39.50
C ARG A 142 23.84 30.59 -39.74
N PHE A 143 23.04 30.17 -38.77
CA PHE A 143 22.04 29.10 -39.00
C PHE A 143 20.85 29.58 -39.84
N GLN A 144 20.78 30.87 -40.18
CA GLN A 144 19.81 31.47 -41.10
C GLN A 144 20.46 31.83 -42.44
N ASP A 145 21.79 31.69 -42.57
CA ASP A 145 22.54 31.99 -43.79
C ASP A 145 22.32 30.86 -44.80
N THR A 146 21.89 31.23 -46.01
CA THR A 146 21.58 30.27 -47.06
C THR A 146 22.80 29.57 -47.63
N SER A 147 23.99 30.15 -47.44
CA SER A 147 25.26 29.65 -47.97
C SER A 147 25.95 28.59 -47.09
N GLU A 148 25.50 28.43 -45.84
CA GLU A 148 26.11 27.50 -44.87
C GLU A 148 25.59 26.06 -45.03
N ASP A 149 26.47 25.07 -44.88
CA ASP A 149 26.11 23.63 -44.89
C ASP A 149 25.75 23.17 -43.47
N ILE A 150 24.46 23.29 -43.12
CA ILE A 150 23.99 22.85 -41.80
C ILE A 150 23.92 21.33 -41.79
N ARG A 151 24.54 20.70 -40.80
CA ARG A 151 24.47 19.25 -40.57
C ARG A 151 23.70 18.97 -39.30
N PHE A 152 23.09 17.81 -39.23
CA PHE A 152 22.47 17.37 -37.99
C PHE A 152 22.65 15.88 -37.75
N GLN A 153 22.68 15.54 -36.47
CA GLN A 153 22.66 14.18 -35.97
C GLN A 153 21.54 14.06 -34.94
N HIS A 154 20.80 12.96 -34.96
CA HIS A 154 19.64 12.75 -34.11
C HIS A 154 19.58 11.34 -33.56
N VAL A 155 18.81 11.20 -32.48
CA VAL A 155 18.57 9.96 -31.77
C VAL A 155 17.10 9.83 -31.40
N ASN A 156 16.57 8.60 -31.41
CA ASN A 156 15.21 8.29 -31.00
C ASN A 156 15.14 6.88 -30.36
N SER A 157 14.36 6.73 -29.28
CA SER A 157 14.23 5.49 -28.50
C SER A 157 13.25 4.44 -29.06
N LEU A 158 12.38 4.84 -30.01
CA LEU A 158 11.37 4.02 -30.70
C LEU A 158 10.56 3.04 -29.82
N SER A 159 10.19 3.49 -28.62
CA SER A 159 9.41 2.76 -27.61
C SER A 159 7.91 3.15 -27.59
N GLY A 160 7.44 3.99 -28.50
CA GLY A 160 6.04 4.43 -28.59
C GLY A 160 5.69 5.65 -27.71
N TRP A 161 6.52 5.95 -26.71
CA TRP A 161 6.56 7.25 -26.04
C TRP A 161 8.00 7.79 -26.05
N ASN A 162 8.41 8.19 -27.24
CA ASN A 162 9.79 8.37 -27.60
C ASN A 162 10.46 9.56 -26.93
N LYS A 163 11.79 9.52 -26.92
CA LYS A 163 12.65 10.65 -26.57
C LYS A 163 13.46 10.98 -27.81
N ALA A 164 12.93 11.87 -28.64
CA ALA A 164 13.60 12.28 -29.87
C ALA A 164 14.41 13.57 -29.62
N LEU A 165 15.70 13.52 -29.93
CA LEU A 165 16.60 14.67 -29.83
C LEU A 165 17.45 14.79 -31.09
N VAL A 166 17.91 16.01 -31.37
CA VAL A 166 18.79 16.33 -32.49
C VAL A 166 19.78 17.41 -32.09
N GLN A 167 20.97 17.38 -32.67
CA GLN A 167 21.95 18.46 -32.65
C GLN A 167 22.22 18.91 -34.09
N TYR A 168 21.91 20.18 -34.38
CA TYR A 168 22.32 20.88 -35.59
C TYR A 168 23.64 21.59 -35.36
N TYR A 169 24.54 21.53 -36.33
CA TYR A 169 25.85 22.17 -36.27
C TYR A 169 26.32 22.57 -37.67
N ILE A 170 27.23 23.55 -37.72
CA ILE A 170 27.93 23.91 -38.94
C ILE A 170 29.40 23.47 -38.76
N PRO A 171 29.97 22.69 -39.69
CA PRO A 171 31.35 22.22 -39.57
C PRO A 171 32.34 23.40 -39.35
N GLY A 172 33.23 23.26 -38.36
CA GLY A 172 34.23 24.28 -38.03
C GLY A 172 33.76 25.36 -37.04
N TYR A 173 32.48 25.35 -36.64
CA TYR A 173 31.96 26.27 -35.64
C TYR A 173 31.90 25.64 -34.25
N ALA A 174 32.07 26.48 -33.22
CA ALA A 174 31.98 26.06 -31.82
C ALA A 174 30.54 25.99 -31.29
N THR A 175 29.55 26.40 -32.09
CA THR A 175 28.15 26.48 -31.70
C THR A 175 27.29 25.44 -32.41
N ALA A 176 26.30 24.93 -31.69
CA ALA A 176 25.29 24.00 -32.17
C ALA A 176 23.91 24.42 -31.65
N ILE A 177 22.86 23.87 -32.24
CA ILE A 177 21.49 23.98 -31.74
C ILE A 177 21.04 22.58 -31.38
N THR A 178 20.67 22.35 -30.11
CA THR A 178 20.03 21.10 -29.73
C THR A 178 18.54 21.29 -29.62
N CYS A 179 17.78 20.36 -30.20
CA CYS A 179 16.33 20.32 -30.07
C CYS A 179 15.86 19.01 -29.47
N MET A 180 14.75 19.08 -28.74
CA MET A 180 14.06 17.93 -28.20
C MET A 180 12.56 18.05 -28.44
N ILE A 181 11.90 16.91 -28.58
CA ILE A 181 10.46 16.86 -28.85
C ILE A 181 9.71 16.51 -27.58
N ARG A 182 8.70 17.31 -27.25
CA ARG A 182 7.82 17.08 -26.10
C ARG A 182 6.38 17.43 -26.40
N ARG A 183 5.48 16.69 -25.77
CA ARG A 183 4.07 17.00 -25.76
C ARG A 183 3.81 18.11 -24.75
N ALA A 184 3.09 19.13 -25.17
CA ALA A 184 2.71 20.23 -24.30
C ALA A 184 1.27 20.67 -24.59
N ASN A 185 0.64 21.24 -23.58
CA ASN A 185 -0.61 21.95 -23.74
C ASN A 185 -0.25 23.42 -24.00
N TYR A 186 -0.77 24.03 -25.06
CA TYR A 186 -0.45 25.42 -25.37
C TYR A 186 -1.64 26.18 -25.94
N SER A 187 -1.66 27.50 -25.77
CA SER A 187 -2.62 28.38 -26.42
C SER A 187 -1.93 29.63 -26.94
N ILE A 188 -2.39 30.12 -28.09
CA ILE A 188 -1.87 31.33 -28.72
C ILE A 188 -2.87 32.45 -28.43
N ASN A 189 -2.43 33.57 -27.89
CA ASN A 189 -3.29 34.74 -27.58
C ASN A 189 -4.57 34.45 -26.77
N GLY A 190 -4.57 33.40 -25.94
CA GLY A 190 -5.74 33.03 -25.13
C GLY A 190 -6.82 32.25 -25.89
N ASP A 191 -6.53 31.76 -27.10
CA ASP A 191 -7.38 30.82 -27.82
C ASP A 191 -7.54 29.48 -27.06
N ALA A 192 -8.41 28.60 -27.57
CA ALA A 192 -8.61 27.28 -27.00
C ALA A 192 -7.29 26.51 -26.89
N SER A 193 -7.03 25.96 -25.71
CA SER A 193 -5.82 25.19 -25.42
C SER A 193 -5.73 23.95 -26.30
N LEU A 194 -4.64 23.81 -27.04
CA LEU A 194 -4.32 22.68 -27.90
C LEU A 194 -3.27 21.80 -27.25
N VAL A 195 -3.48 20.50 -27.29
CA VAL A 195 -2.46 19.52 -26.89
C VAL A 195 -1.80 18.99 -28.15
N ASP A 196 -0.54 19.38 -28.38
CA ASP A 196 0.25 18.94 -29.52
C ASP A 196 1.70 18.63 -29.10
N THR A 197 2.48 18.17 -30.07
CA THR A 197 3.89 17.88 -29.94
C THR A 197 4.70 19.06 -30.47
N LEU A 198 5.55 19.64 -29.62
CA LEU A 198 6.38 20.79 -29.95
C LEU A 198 7.87 20.41 -29.92
N ALA A 199 8.66 21.07 -30.76
CA ALA A 199 10.10 21.00 -30.72
C ALA A 199 10.66 22.19 -29.93
N PHE A 200 11.52 21.90 -28.98
CA PHE A 200 12.16 22.88 -28.11
C PHE A 200 13.64 22.91 -28.41
N CYS A 201 14.09 24.01 -28.99
CA CYS A 201 15.44 24.18 -29.50
C CYS A 201 16.22 25.20 -28.67
N SER A 202 17.54 25.04 -28.56
CA SER A 202 18.36 25.91 -27.74
C SER A 202 19.81 25.95 -28.22
N HIS A 203 20.50 27.06 -28.00
CA HIS A 203 21.92 27.19 -28.33
C HIS A 203 22.80 26.38 -27.39
N ARG A 204 23.82 25.73 -27.96
CA ARG A 204 24.81 24.93 -27.25
C ARG A 204 26.21 25.13 -27.80
N ALA A 205 27.19 24.75 -26.99
CA ALA A 205 28.50 24.40 -27.51
C ALA A 205 28.37 23.16 -28.40
N TYR A 206 29.06 23.16 -29.53
CA TYR A 206 29.17 21.98 -30.37
C TYR A 206 29.92 20.88 -29.62
N ASP A 207 29.33 19.69 -29.59
CA ASP A 207 29.94 18.50 -29.01
C ASP A 207 30.02 17.41 -30.10
N PRO A 208 31.23 17.06 -30.57
CA PRO A 208 31.41 16.02 -31.59
C PRO A 208 31.09 14.60 -31.08
N LYS A 209 30.97 14.42 -29.75
CA LYS A 209 30.58 13.16 -29.12
C LYS A 209 29.12 13.19 -28.63
N TRP A 210 28.35 14.19 -29.07
CA TRP A 210 26.97 14.34 -28.64
C TRP A 210 26.14 13.13 -29.05
N ARG A 211 25.35 12.62 -28.11
CA ARG A 211 24.43 11.52 -28.35
C ARG A 211 22.99 11.92 -28.10
N CYS A 212 22.66 12.38 -26.89
CA CYS A 212 21.27 12.74 -26.54
C CYS A 212 21.17 13.78 -25.41
N GLU A 213 22.21 14.59 -25.22
CA GLU A 213 22.29 15.49 -24.07
C GLU A 213 21.64 16.85 -24.26
N ASN A 214 21.01 17.31 -23.19
CA ASN A 214 20.33 18.60 -23.10
C ASN A 214 20.34 19.18 -21.67
N ASP A 215 21.27 18.76 -20.81
CA ASP A 215 21.46 19.30 -19.44
C ASP A 215 22.15 20.66 -19.48
N VAL A 216 21.41 21.71 -19.14
CA VAL A 216 21.74 23.08 -19.51
C VAL A 216 21.37 24.09 -18.42
N PRO A 217 22.03 25.26 -18.37
CA PRO A 217 21.70 26.29 -17.38
C PRO A 217 20.24 26.76 -17.46
N ASP A 218 19.67 27.06 -16.30
CA ASP A 218 18.29 27.53 -16.10
C ASP A 218 17.94 28.82 -16.85
N ASP A 219 18.93 29.65 -17.15
CA ASP A 219 18.82 30.90 -17.91
C ASP A 219 18.94 30.70 -19.43
N THR A 220 19.11 29.46 -19.90
CA THR A 220 19.11 29.18 -21.33
C THR A 220 17.76 29.52 -21.94
N ARG A 221 17.79 30.29 -23.04
CA ARG A 221 16.63 30.52 -23.92
C ARG A 221 16.33 29.29 -24.79
N PHE A 222 15.08 28.84 -24.76
CA PHE A 222 14.51 27.84 -25.65
C PHE A 222 13.58 28.49 -26.67
N PHE A 223 13.64 28.01 -27.91
CA PHE A 223 12.83 28.41 -29.05
C PHE A 223 11.84 27.29 -29.38
N LEU A 224 10.56 27.64 -29.52
CA LEU A 224 9.48 26.67 -29.70
C LEU A 224 9.04 26.62 -31.15
N PHE A 225 8.91 25.40 -31.67
CA PHE A 225 8.43 25.14 -33.01
C PHE A 225 7.29 24.13 -33.00
N GLN A 226 6.27 24.39 -33.80
CA GLN A 226 5.25 23.41 -34.18
C GLN A 226 5.55 22.93 -35.60
N LEU A 227 5.28 21.65 -35.88
CA LEU A 227 5.26 21.13 -37.25
C LEU A 227 3.93 20.41 -37.47
N ARG A 228 3.10 20.98 -38.35
CA ARG A 228 1.80 20.40 -38.69
C ARG A 228 1.69 20.31 -40.20
N MET A 229 1.40 19.11 -40.73
CA MET A 229 1.23 18.88 -42.17
C MET A 229 2.43 19.40 -42.99
N ALA A 230 3.65 19.12 -42.50
CA ALA A 230 4.91 19.59 -43.08
C ALA A 230 5.13 21.12 -43.09
N GLU A 231 4.29 21.91 -42.40
CA GLU A 231 4.50 23.34 -42.17
C GLU A 231 5.05 23.58 -40.75
N SER A 232 6.25 24.16 -40.67
CA SER A 232 6.92 24.50 -39.41
C SER A 232 6.66 25.94 -39.03
N VAL A 233 6.19 26.19 -37.80
CA VAL A 233 5.84 27.52 -37.30
C VAL A 233 6.58 27.79 -35.99
N TYR A 234 7.26 28.93 -35.91
CA TYR A 234 7.89 29.44 -34.70
C TYR A 234 6.85 30.08 -33.77
N LEU A 235 6.74 29.54 -32.56
CA LEU A 235 5.74 29.95 -31.56
C LEU A 235 6.26 30.99 -30.55
N GLY A 236 7.58 31.21 -30.48
CA GLY A 236 8.21 32.14 -29.56
C GLY A 236 9.37 31.52 -28.77
N SER A 237 9.85 32.26 -27.78
CA SER A 237 10.95 31.86 -26.90
C SER A 237 10.62 32.02 -25.42
N LEU A 238 11.17 31.13 -24.59
CA LEU A 238 11.06 31.13 -23.12
C LEU A 238 12.39 30.73 -22.48
N LEU A 239 12.51 30.84 -21.16
CA LEU A 239 13.71 30.39 -20.44
C LEU A 239 13.51 28.99 -19.87
N MET A 240 14.59 28.20 -19.77
CA MET A 240 14.54 26.84 -19.24
C MET A 240 13.87 26.78 -17.85
N ARG A 241 14.21 27.70 -16.95
CA ARG A 241 13.61 27.82 -15.61
C ARG A 241 12.08 27.98 -15.59
N ASP A 242 11.48 28.45 -16.68
CA ASP A 242 10.03 28.64 -16.73
C ASP A 242 9.30 27.30 -16.91
N VAL A 243 9.99 26.29 -17.44
CA VAL A 243 9.43 24.98 -17.84
C VAL A 243 10.12 23.76 -17.22
N TYR A 244 11.32 23.94 -16.65
CA TYR A 244 12.10 22.94 -15.94
C TYR A 244 11.82 22.99 -14.43
N PHE A 245 11.64 21.82 -13.80
CA PHE A 245 11.23 21.71 -12.39
C PHE A 245 10.07 22.63 -12.00
N ASN A 246 9.12 22.77 -12.94
CA ASN A 246 7.94 23.60 -12.75
C ASN A 246 6.66 22.82 -13.09
N PRO A 247 6.46 21.63 -12.48
CA PRO A 247 5.35 20.76 -12.85
C PRO A 247 4.02 21.40 -12.45
N GLY A 248 3.09 21.42 -13.41
CA GLY A 248 1.74 21.97 -13.28
C GLY A 248 1.63 23.49 -13.44
N ALA A 249 2.74 24.21 -13.69
CA ALA A 249 2.71 25.63 -13.98
C ALA A 249 2.60 25.91 -15.48
N THR A 250 2.21 27.15 -15.80
CA THR A 250 2.19 27.65 -17.17
C THR A 250 3.33 28.64 -17.40
N ALA A 251 4.09 28.45 -18.47
CA ALA A 251 5.08 29.38 -18.98
C ALA A 251 4.50 30.20 -20.14
N THR A 252 5.09 31.36 -20.42
CA THR A 252 4.70 32.18 -21.58
C THR A 252 5.90 32.34 -22.51
N ALA A 253 5.77 31.80 -23.72
CA ALA A 253 6.71 32.05 -24.80
C ALA A 253 6.36 33.38 -25.50
N VAL A 254 7.37 34.24 -25.63
CA VAL A 254 7.23 35.58 -26.19
C VAL A 254 7.92 35.70 -27.55
N ARG A 255 7.57 36.75 -28.30
CA ARG A 255 8.14 37.04 -29.64
C ARG A 255 7.81 35.99 -30.70
N GLY A 256 6.69 35.29 -30.58
CA GLY A 256 6.15 34.45 -31.65
C GLY A 256 5.53 35.29 -32.76
N ALA A 257 5.53 34.78 -34.00
CA ALA A 257 4.92 35.48 -35.14
C ALA A 257 3.41 35.69 -34.97
N HIS A 258 2.76 34.87 -34.14
CA HIS A 258 1.34 34.89 -33.86
C HIS A 258 0.98 35.47 -32.49
N GLY A 259 1.92 36.12 -31.80
CA GLY A 259 1.72 36.66 -30.44
C GLY A 259 2.28 35.76 -29.34
N ASP A 260 1.84 36.00 -28.10
CA ASP A 260 2.34 35.28 -26.93
C ASP A 260 1.67 33.90 -26.85
N THR A 261 2.49 32.87 -26.63
CA THR A 261 2.04 31.49 -26.51
C THR A 261 2.15 31.05 -25.06
N THR A 262 1.03 30.71 -24.42
CA THR A 262 1.06 30.07 -23.09
C THR A 262 1.31 28.58 -23.26
N LEU A 263 2.09 28.00 -22.34
CA LEU A 263 2.56 26.62 -22.39
C LEU A 263 2.39 25.99 -21.02
N GLY A 264 1.81 24.79 -20.97
CA GLY A 264 1.66 24.00 -19.76
C GLY A 264 1.94 22.52 -20.00
N PRO A 265 2.14 21.75 -18.92
CA PRO A 265 2.38 20.32 -19.02
C PRO A 265 1.12 19.55 -19.39
N VAL A 266 1.32 18.41 -20.03
CA VAL A 266 0.28 17.41 -20.25
C VAL A 266 0.45 16.31 -19.22
N THR A 267 -0.65 15.94 -18.55
CA THR A 267 -0.62 14.82 -17.60
C THR A 267 -0.26 13.54 -18.32
N ALA A 268 0.86 12.92 -17.92
CA ALA A 268 1.21 11.56 -18.29
C ALA A 268 0.58 10.59 -17.30
N VAL A 269 0.21 9.40 -17.75
CA VAL A 269 -0.39 8.35 -16.93
C VAL A 269 0.44 7.09 -17.10
N ASP A 270 1.21 6.76 -16.06
CA ASP A 270 1.95 5.52 -15.98
C ASP A 270 1.07 4.45 -15.34
N GLU A 271 0.87 3.37 -16.06
CA GLU A 271 0.03 2.25 -15.67
C GLU A 271 0.90 1.12 -15.15
N TYR A 272 0.56 0.56 -13.98
CA TYR A 272 1.24 -0.59 -13.41
C TYR A 272 0.27 -1.77 -13.33
N GLN A 273 0.74 -2.94 -13.79
CA GLN A 273 -0.02 -4.21 -13.76
C GLN A 273 -1.41 -4.08 -14.42
N ALA A 274 -1.44 -3.70 -15.70
CA ALA A 274 -2.67 -3.60 -16.48
C ALA A 274 -3.78 -2.76 -15.81
N GLY A 275 -3.39 -1.69 -15.11
CA GLY A 275 -4.33 -0.69 -14.60
C GLY A 275 -4.70 -0.86 -13.14
N VAL A 276 -4.13 -1.85 -12.45
CA VAL A 276 -4.28 -2.01 -10.99
C VAL A 276 -3.83 -0.76 -10.25
N LEU A 277 -2.77 -0.12 -10.72
CA LEU A 277 -2.31 1.16 -10.20
C LEU A 277 -2.03 2.12 -11.36
N GLN A 278 -2.50 3.34 -11.23
CA GLN A 278 -2.24 4.43 -12.16
C GLN A 278 -1.52 5.54 -11.41
N ALA A 279 -0.31 5.87 -11.84
CA ALA A 279 0.41 7.05 -11.40
C ALA A 279 0.26 8.12 -12.48
N SER A 280 -0.44 9.21 -12.17
CA SER A 280 -0.61 10.32 -13.10
C SER A 280 0.18 11.53 -12.61
N ALA A 281 0.91 12.18 -13.51
CA ALA A 281 1.66 13.38 -13.15
C ALA A 281 1.70 14.36 -14.33
N PRO A 282 1.42 15.66 -14.11
CA PRO A 282 1.96 16.68 -14.97
C PRO A 282 3.45 16.78 -14.68
N TRP A 283 4.25 16.08 -15.48
CA TRP A 283 5.70 16.20 -15.46
C TRP A 283 6.14 17.54 -16.06
N ASP A 284 7.38 17.93 -15.79
CA ASP A 284 8.03 19.05 -16.47
C ASP A 284 7.87 18.95 -17.99
N VAL A 285 7.67 20.10 -18.62
CA VAL A 285 7.58 20.15 -20.09
C VAL A 285 8.94 19.80 -20.70
N LEU A 286 10.03 20.32 -20.12
CA LEU A 286 11.40 20.10 -20.59
C LEU A 286 12.27 19.41 -19.55
N PRO A 287 12.44 18.08 -19.61
CA PRO A 287 13.41 17.39 -18.77
C PRO A 287 14.83 17.44 -19.34
N ALA A 288 15.83 17.40 -18.47
CA ALA A 288 17.22 17.15 -18.86
C ALA A 288 17.47 15.64 -19.07
N SER A 289 18.45 15.31 -19.89
CA SER A 289 18.70 13.99 -20.48
C SER A 289 20.20 13.80 -20.57
N ARG A 290 20.68 12.61 -20.17
CA ARG A 290 22.08 12.21 -20.23
C ARG A 290 22.18 10.76 -20.70
N CYS A 291 23.09 10.46 -21.62
CA CYS A 291 23.26 9.10 -22.15
C CYS A 291 24.70 8.77 -22.55
N TYR A 292 25.70 9.44 -21.98
CA TYR A 292 27.09 9.03 -22.13
C TYR A 292 27.31 7.55 -21.77
N ASP A 293 26.62 7.07 -20.73
CA ASP A 293 26.74 5.70 -20.23
C ASP A 293 25.67 4.75 -20.82
N TYR A 294 25.03 5.13 -21.93
CA TYR A 294 24.05 4.26 -22.58
C TYR A 294 24.72 3.02 -23.17
N ASP A 295 24.25 1.86 -22.73
CA ASP A 295 24.69 0.55 -23.19
C ASP A 295 23.66 -0.07 -24.16
N PRO A 296 24.00 -0.19 -25.46
CA PRO A 296 23.11 -0.77 -26.45
C PRO A 296 22.74 -2.23 -26.19
N SER A 297 23.56 -2.97 -25.43
CA SER A 297 23.32 -4.39 -25.17
C SER A 297 22.26 -4.62 -24.10
N THR A 298 22.20 -3.73 -23.10
CA THR A 298 21.22 -3.79 -22.00
C THR A 298 20.03 -2.87 -22.24
N GLY A 299 20.15 -1.88 -23.13
CA GLY A 299 19.11 -0.88 -23.38
C GLY A 299 18.96 0.14 -22.23
N LEU A 300 19.94 0.21 -21.34
CA LEU A 300 19.95 1.06 -20.15
C LEU A 300 21.02 2.16 -20.25
N GLY A 301 20.98 3.13 -19.33
CA GLY A 301 21.96 4.23 -19.24
C GLY A 301 21.55 5.55 -19.91
N TRP A 302 20.40 5.59 -20.57
CA TRP A 302 19.76 6.85 -20.94
C TRP A 302 18.88 7.33 -19.78
N LEU A 303 19.32 8.38 -19.09
CA LEU A 303 18.68 8.94 -17.91
C LEU A 303 17.95 10.24 -18.21
N LEU A 304 16.82 10.47 -17.53
CA LEU A 304 16.13 11.75 -17.50
C LEU A 304 16.15 12.34 -16.09
N GLN A 305 16.42 13.64 -16.01
CA GLN A 305 16.22 14.46 -14.84
C GLN A 305 14.94 15.31 -15.02
N MET A 306 13.99 15.14 -14.12
CA MET A 306 12.64 15.71 -14.22
C MET A 306 11.90 15.70 -12.90
N GLN A 307 10.89 16.55 -12.79
CA GLN A 307 10.01 16.66 -11.64
C GLN A 307 8.54 16.58 -12.06
N GLY A 308 7.71 16.02 -11.19
CA GLY A 308 6.29 15.80 -11.47
C GLY A 308 5.44 15.82 -10.21
N ARG A 309 4.23 16.37 -10.33
CA ARG A 309 3.21 16.33 -9.25
C ARG A 309 2.45 15.02 -9.34
N VAL A 310 2.88 14.01 -8.61
CA VAL A 310 2.35 12.65 -8.74
C VAL A 310 1.06 12.49 -7.96
N ASN A 311 0.01 12.16 -8.70
CA ASN A 311 -1.24 11.61 -8.21
C ASN A 311 -1.22 10.10 -8.42
N VAL A 312 -1.79 9.36 -7.48
CA VAL A 312 -1.93 7.91 -7.60
C VAL A 312 -3.38 7.53 -7.42
N ARG A 313 -3.84 6.62 -8.28
CA ARG A 313 -5.12 5.94 -8.18
C ARG A 313 -4.89 4.45 -8.15
N TRP A 314 -5.43 3.80 -7.14
CA TRP A 314 -5.37 2.34 -7.00
C TRP A 314 -6.72 1.73 -7.35
N ALA A 315 -6.79 0.98 -8.45
CA ALA A 315 -8.01 0.30 -8.86
C ALA A 315 -8.23 -0.92 -7.96
N CYS A 316 -9.27 -0.85 -7.12
CA CYS A 316 -9.58 -1.93 -6.19
C CYS A 316 -11.09 -2.21 -6.16
N SER A 317 -11.47 -3.43 -6.53
CA SER A 317 -12.85 -3.92 -6.51
C SER A 317 -13.24 -4.57 -5.18
N SER A 318 -12.27 -4.82 -4.28
CA SER A 318 -12.46 -5.66 -3.09
C SER A 318 -12.06 -4.96 -1.79
N ILE A 319 -12.47 -3.70 -1.59
CA ILE A 319 -12.24 -2.99 -0.34
C ILE A 319 -13.20 -3.50 0.73
N LEU A 320 -12.66 -4.20 1.73
CA LEU A 320 -13.44 -4.87 2.76
C LEU A 320 -13.72 -4.00 4.00
N ARG A 321 -13.84 -2.67 3.87
CA ARG A 321 -13.95 -1.77 5.05
C ARG A 321 -15.00 -2.26 6.04
N MET A 322 -16.20 -2.57 5.57
CA MET A 322 -17.30 -2.98 6.44
C MET A 322 -16.98 -4.29 7.18
N ASN A 323 -16.37 -5.26 6.49
CA ASN A 323 -15.99 -6.54 7.08
C ASN A 323 -14.82 -6.41 8.07
N THR A 324 -13.88 -5.49 7.82
CA THR A 324 -12.76 -5.22 8.75
C THR A 324 -13.22 -4.46 9.98
N ILE A 325 -14.12 -3.48 9.84
CA ILE A 325 -14.74 -2.77 10.97
C ILE A 325 -15.56 -3.75 11.82
N LEU A 326 -16.38 -4.60 11.19
CA LEU A 326 -17.16 -5.61 11.90
C LEU A 326 -16.26 -6.57 12.68
N LEU A 327 -15.18 -7.06 12.06
CA LEU A 327 -14.20 -7.89 12.77
C LEU A 327 -13.59 -7.13 13.95
N TRP A 328 -13.20 -5.87 13.76
CA TRP A 328 -12.61 -5.06 14.82
C TRP A 328 -13.58 -4.89 16.01
N ILE A 329 -14.84 -4.52 15.74
CA ILE A 329 -15.89 -4.40 16.77
C ILE A 329 -16.06 -5.71 17.54
N LEU A 330 -16.15 -6.85 16.83
CA LEU A 330 -16.26 -8.17 17.46
C LEU A 330 -15.03 -8.51 18.31
N THR A 331 -13.81 -8.25 17.81
CA THR A 331 -12.58 -8.47 18.58
C THR A 331 -12.49 -7.58 19.81
N ALA A 332 -12.89 -6.31 19.70
CA ALA A 332 -12.93 -5.37 20.81
C ALA A 332 -13.92 -5.85 21.88
N TYR A 333 -15.14 -6.21 21.47
CA TYR A 333 -16.18 -6.75 22.34
C TYR A 333 -15.69 -7.99 23.13
N TYR A 334 -15.13 -9.00 22.46
CA TYR A 334 -14.62 -10.19 23.13
C TYR A 334 -13.40 -9.91 24.01
N THR A 335 -12.58 -8.91 23.66
CA THR A 335 -11.45 -8.49 24.49
C THR A 335 -11.93 -7.79 25.75
N THR A 336 -12.97 -6.95 25.67
CA THR A 336 -13.60 -6.33 26.85
C THR A 336 -14.21 -7.40 27.76
N LEU A 337 -14.90 -8.40 27.20
CA LEU A 337 -15.41 -9.54 27.97
C LEU A 337 -14.29 -10.33 28.65
N GLN A 338 -13.17 -10.57 27.95
CA GLN A 338 -12.00 -11.21 28.55
C GLN A 338 -11.47 -10.39 29.73
N TRP A 339 -11.43 -9.07 29.61
CA TRP A 339 -10.91 -8.18 30.65
C TRP A 339 -11.81 -8.13 31.89
N LEU A 340 -13.13 -8.10 31.70
CA LEU A 340 -14.09 -7.99 32.79
C LEU A 340 -14.31 -9.32 33.52
N PHE A 341 -14.49 -10.41 32.76
CA PHE A 341 -14.99 -11.67 33.31
C PHE A 341 -13.97 -12.81 33.32
N ALA A 342 -12.91 -12.72 32.50
CA ALA A 342 -11.93 -13.79 32.32
C ALA A 342 -10.48 -13.31 32.40
N ARG A 343 -10.19 -12.26 33.17
CA ARG A 343 -8.88 -11.58 33.20
C ARG A 343 -7.71 -12.53 33.53
N GLN A 344 -7.97 -13.51 34.38
CA GLN A 344 -6.99 -14.50 34.83
C GLN A 344 -7.05 -15.81 34.02
N SER A 345 -8.02 -15.96 33.12
CA SER A 345 -8.17 -17.16 32.31
C SER A 345 -6.99 -17.34 31.37
N ARG A 346 -6.57 -18.60 31.20
CA ARG A 346 -5.57 -18.96 30.19
C ARG A 346 -6.18 -19.10 28.81
N ILE A 347 -7.50 -19.22 28.71
CA ILE A 347 -8.22 -19.36 27.46
C ILE A 347 -8.52 -17.97 26.89
N CYS A 348 -8.27 -17.81 25.59
CA CYS A 348 -8.55 -16.58 24.85
C CYS A 348 -9.97 -16.64 24.29
N LEU A 349 -10.86 -15.77 24.78
CA LEU A 349 -12.24 -15.65 24.33
C LEU A 349 -12.32 -15.34 22.83
N VAL A 350 -11.46 -14.42 22.37
CA VAL A 350 -11.41 -13.96 20.96
C VAL A 350 -11.17 -15.15 20.03
N ALA A 351 -10.18 -16.00 20.33
CA ALA A 351 -9.85 -17.16 19.52
C ALA A 351 -11.01 -18.17 19.46
N VAL A 352 -11.62 -18.50 20.61
CA VAL A 352 -12.71 -19.49 20.68
C VAL A 352 -14.00 -18.99 20.00
N CYS A 353 -14.33 -17.71 20.15
CA CYS A 353 -15.55 -17.15 19.58
C CYS A 353 -15.41 -16.90 18.07
N LEU A 354 -14.26 -16.40 17.61
CA LEU A 354 -14.05 -16.14 16.18
C LEU A 354 -13.86 -17.43 15.37
N SER A 355 -13.30 -18.49 15.96
CA SER A 355 -13.15 -19.78 15.26
C SER A 355 -14.49 -20.49 14.99
N LYS A 356 -15.56 -20.08 15.69
CA LYS A 356 -16.94 -20.51 15.44
C LYS A 356 -17.66 -19.67 14.37
N ASN A 357 -17.06 -18.59 13.88
CA ASN A 357 -17.71 -17.63 12.99
C ASN A 357 -17.16 -17.72 11.56
N VAL A 358 -18.06 -17.84 10.58
CA VAL A 358 -17.73 -17.88 9.14
C VAL A 358 -17.01 -16.61 8.67
N LEU A 359 -17.28 -15.47 9.33
CA LEU A 359 -16.67 -14.17 9.03
C LEU A 359 -15.13 -14.22 8.99
N GLY A 360 -14.52 -15.04 9.86
CA GLY A 360 -13.07 -15.21 9.89
C GLY A 360 -12.51 -15.81 8.61
N ILE A 361 -13.12 -16.90 8.15
CA ILE A 361 -12.73 -17.64 6.93
C ILE A 361 -13.00 -16.79 5.69
N THR A 362 -14.18 -16.16 5.61
CA THR A 362 -14.57 -15.33 4.45
C THR A 362 -13.55 -14.22 4.20
N VAL A 363 -13.15 -13.49 5.25
CA VAL A 363 -12.22 -12.39 5.02
C VAL A 363 -10.80 -12.89 4.78
N LEU A 364 -10.37 -14.02 5.35
CA LEU A 364 -9.08 -14.63 5.02
C LEU A 364 -9.01 -14.98 3.52
N PHE A 365 -10.09 -15.55 2.97
CA PHE A 365 -10.20 -15.85 1.54
C PHE A 365 -10.12 -14.59 0.67
N VAL A 366 -10.88 -13.55 1.01
CA VAL A 366 -10.88 -12.31 0.22
C VAL A 366 -9.53 -11.57 0.33
N THR A 367 -8.86 -11.60 1.49
CA THR A 367 -7.50 -11.01 1.62
C THR A 367 -6.47 -11.71 0.75
N ILE A 368 -6.61 -13.03 0.53
CA ILE A 368 -5.72 -13.79 -0.36
C ILE A 368 -6.03 -13.47 -1.83
N TRP A 369 -7.31 -13.37 -2.19
CA TRP A 369 -7.73 -13.07 -3.56
C TRP A 369 -7.26 -11.68 -4.03
N GLY A 370 -7.25 -10.70 -3.13
CA GLY A 370 -6.80 -9.33 -3.42
C GLY A 370 -5.29 -9.09 -3.32
N ASN A 371 -4.48 -10.12 -3.04
CA ASN A 371 -3.07 -9.90 -2.69
C ASN A 371 -2.22 -9.35 -3.84
N ALA A 372 -2.52 -9.72 -5.09
CA ALA A 372 -1.81 -9.19 -6.26
C ALA A 372 -1.92 -7.66 -6.37
N ASN A 373 -3.11 -7.11 -6.06
CA ASN A 373 -3.34 -5.66 -6.11
C ASN A 373 -2.59 -4.92 -5.01
N LEU A 374 -2.50 -5.52 -3.82
CA LEU A 374 -1.73 -4.98 -2.71
C LEU A 374 -0.23 -5.06 -2.97
N GLN A 375 0.26 -6.17 -3.53
CA GLN A 375 1.66 -6.33 -3.92
C GLN A 375 2.08 -5.32 -5.01
N THR A 376 1.19 -5.02 -5.95
CA THR A 376 1.45 -3.98 -6.95
C THR A 376 1.66 -2.62 -6.29
N LEU A 377 0.78 -2.26 -5.36
CA LEU A 377 0.84 -0.99 -4.62
C LEU A 377 2.11 -0.90 -3.76
N THR A 378 2.44 -1.95 -3.02
CA THR A 378 3.63 -1.96 -2.13
C THR A 378 4.92 -1.93 -2.94
N THR A 379 4.98 -2.66 -4.06
CA THR A 379 6.12 -2.65 -4.97
C THR A 379 6.33 -1.28 -5.58
N TYR A 380 5.25 -0.62 -6.03
CA TYR A 380 5.34 0.74 -6.57
C TYR A 380 5.94 1.71 -5.55
N PHE A 381 5.44 1.74 -4.31
CA PHE A 381 5.97 2.66 -3.29
C PHE A 381 7.38 2.32 -2.82
N ALA A 382 7.79 1.04 -2.88
CA ALA A 382 9.17 0.65 -2.57
C ALA A 382 10.15 1.10 -3.67
N GLN A 383 9.73 1.05 -4.94
CA GLN A 383 10.54 1.44 -6.08
C GLN A 383 10.53 2.96 -6.34
N ASN A 384 9.45 3.65 -5.95
CA ASN A 384 9.27 5.09 -6.14
C ASN A 384 9.11 5.79 -4.79
N PRO A 385 10.22 6.06 -4.06
CA PRO A 385 10.15 6.70 -2.75
C PRO A 385 9.68 8.15 -2.89
N ILE A 386 8.46 8.41 -2.44
CA ILE A 386 7.89 9.76 -2.33
C ILE A 386 8.06 10.21 -0.89
N ALA A 387 8.71 11.35 -0.66
CA ALA A 387 8.90 11.93 0.67
C ALA A 387 7.57 12.47 1.24
N SER A 388 6.70 11.57 1.72
CA SER A 388 5.41 11.91 2.31
C SER A 388 5.09 10.93 3.45
N THR A 389 4.53 11.45 4.54
CA THR A 389 4.06 10.60 5.64
C THR A 389 2.94 9.66 5.19
N LYS A 390 2.12 10.09 4.23
CA LYS A 390 1.03 9.28 3.67
C LYS A 390 1.57 8.08 2.88
N THR A 391 2.58 8.29 2.05
CA THR A 391 3.16 7.24 1.20
C THR A 391 3.89 6.18 2.03
N ASN A 392 4.61 6.60 3.08
CA ASN A 392 5.22 5.68 4.03
C ASN A 392 4.19 4.81 4.77
N ILE A 393 3.05 5.38 5.16
CA ILE A 393 1.97 4.60 5.78
C ILE A 393 1.39 3.61 4.77
N LEU A 394 1.10 4.04 3.55
CA LEU A 394 0.51 3.22 2.49
C LEU A 394 1.43 2.07 2.05
N ALA A 395 2.73 2.31 1.94
CA ALA A 395 3.73 1.28 1.65
C ALA A 395 3.70 0.15 2.69
N LEU A 396 3.41 0.49 3.95
CA LEU A 396 3.29 -0.46 5.06
C LEU A 396 1.90 -1.07 5.19
N CYS A 397 0.87 -0.53 4.53
CA CYS A 397 -0.51 -1.00 4.67
C CYS A 397 -0.77 -2.36 4.02
N GLY A 398 -0.13 -2.69 2.89
CA GLY A 398 -0.27 -4.02 2.25
C GLY A 398 0.18 -5.17 3.17
N PRO A 399 1.43 -5.16 3.68
CA PRO A 399 1.98 -6.20 4.55
C PRO A 399 1.24 -6.34 5.89
N ARG A 400 0.69 -5.23 6.40
CA ARG A 400 -0.04 -5.15 7.67
C ARG A 400 -1.47 -5.70 7.62
N LEU A 401 -2.00 -5.99 6.43
CA LEU A 401 -3.30 -6.65 6.27
C LEU A 401 -3.25 -8.17 6.56
N SER A 402 -2.06 -8.74 6.77
CA SER A 402 -1.89 -10.15 7.13
C SER A 402 -2.59 -10.47 8.46
N ARG A 403 -3.60 -11.35 8.39
CA ARG A 403 -4.45 -11.68 9.54
C ARG A 403 -3.81 -12.70 10.48
N PRO A 404 -4.10 -12.63 11.80
CA PRO A 404 -3.60 -13.60 12.76
C PRO A 404 -4.18 -15.00 12.55
N LEU A 405 -3.33 -16.00 12.81
CA LEU A 405 -3.55 -17.45 12.66
C LEU A 405 -4.75 -18.05 13.41
N SER A 406 -5.30 -17.30 14.35
CA SER A 406 -6.28 -17.72 15.37
C SER A 406 -7.57 -18.34 14.81
N LEU A 407 -7.90 -18.05 13.55
CA LEU A 407 -9.18 -18.41 12.91
C LEU A 407 -9.32 -19.87 12.48
N CYS A 408 -8.23 -20.64 12.39
CA CYS A 408 -8.26 -22.01 11.87
C CYS A 408 -8.42 -23.11 12.94
N PHE A 409 -8.57 -22.75 14.22
CA PHE A 409 -8.67 -23.73 15.31
C PHE A 409 -10.13 -24.00 15.70
N THR A 410 -10.75 -24.98 15.06
CA THR A 410 -11.93 -25.70 15.57
C THR A 410 -11.79 -27.20 15.32
N PRO A 411 -12.35 -28.08 16.19
CA PRO A 411 -13.34 -27.80 17.23
C PRO A 411 -12.84 -27.81 18.70
N ARG A 412 -11.54 -28.03 19.00
CA ARG A 412 -11.06 -28.11 20.40
C ARG A 412 -10.47 -26.79 20.91
N VAL A 413 -10.73 -26.47 22.18
CA VAL A 413 -10.16 -25.29 22.86
C VAL A 413 -8.67 -25.50 23.07
N VAL A 414 -7.85 -24.60 22.52
CA VAL A 414 -6.39 -24.64 22.67
C VAL A 414 -6.02 -24.07 24.03
N THR A 415 -5.53 -24.91 24.93
CA THR A 415 -5.14 -24.48 26.30
C THR A 415 -3.69 -24.01 26.38
N GLN A 416 -2.86 -24.36 25.40
CA GLN A 416 -1.51 -23.84 25.24
C GLN A 416 -1.51 -22.49 24.51
N THR A 417 -2.20 -21.50 25.08
CA THR A 417 -2.36 -20.17 24.46
C THR A 417 -1.03 -19.46 24.21
N TRP A 418 0.02 -19.74 24.98
CA TRP A 418 1.36 -19.21 24.71
C TRP A 418 1.97 -19.70 23.39
N LEU A 419 1.74 -20.96 23.00
CA LEU A 419 2.18 -21.48 21.69
C LEU A 419 1.39 -20.78 20.58
N LEU A 420 0.09 -20.60 20.78
CA LEU A 420 -0.76 -19.90 19.82
C LEU A 420 -0.30 -18.44 19.65
N THR A 421 0.04 -17.75 20.74
CA THR A 421 0.64 -16.40 20.68
C THR A 421 1.95 -16.40 19.90
N LEU A 422 2.86 -17.34 20.20
CA LEU A 422 4.16 -17.45 19.53
C LEU A 422 4.01 -17.67 18.03
N PHE A 423 3.20 -18.64 17.60
CA PHE A 423 2.97 -18.91 16.18
C PHE A 423 2.22 -17.78 15.47
N THR A 424 1.35 -17.07 16.18
CA THR A 424 0.69 -15.87 15.62
C THR A 424 1.70 -14.76 15.35
N LEU A 425 2.61 -14.50 16.29
CA LEU A 425 3.70 -13.53 16.10
C LEU A 425 4.66 -13.95 14.99
N LEU A 426 5.05 -15.23 14.95
CA LEU A 426 5.93 -15.79 13.92
C LEU A 426 5.31 -15.68 12.53
N ASN A 427 4.04 -16.03 12.39
CA ASN A 427 3.33 -15.90 11.12
C ASN A 427 3.25 -14.46 10.64
N TRP A 428 2.88 -13.55 11.54
CA TRP A 428 2.81 -12.13 11.22
C TRP A 428 4.19 -11.59 10.79
N GLY A 429 5.26 -11.92 11.54
CA GLY A 429 6.62 -11.52 11.22
C GLY A 429 7.13 -12.07 9.88
N LEU A 430 6.85 -13.34 9.57
CA LEU A 430 7.23 -13.97 8.30
C LEU A 430 6.52 -13.33 7.11
N ILE A 431 5.19 -13.18 7.17
CA ILE A 431 4.42 -12.57 6.08
C ILE A 431 4.82 -11.11 5.91
N PHE A 432 4.98 -10.38 7.01
CA PHE A 432 5.44 -8.99 6.97
C PHE A 432 6.83 -8.86 6.32
N GLY A 433 7.78 -9.72 6.69
CA GLY A 433 9.11 -9.73 6.10
C GLY A 433 9.09 -10.05 4.60
N LEU A 434 8.26 -10.99 4.17
CA LEU A 434 8.10 -11.33 2.75
C LEU A 434 7.50 -10.16 1.95
N GLU A 435 6.38 -9.61 2.42
CA GLU A 435 5.62 -8.57 1.70
C GLU A 435 6.31 -7.19 1.70
N VAL A 436 7.09 -6.85 2.74
CA VAL A 436 7.84 -5.56 2.80
C VAL A 436 9.22 -5.70 2.16
N SER A 437 9.96 -6.75 2.52
CA SER A 437 11.42 -6.77 2.31
C SER A 437 11.86 -7.70 1.21
N VAL A 438 11.03 -8.65 0.78
CA VAL A 438 11.42 -9.64 -0.23
C VAL A 438 10.71 -9.36 -1.56
N PHE A 439 9.38 -9.37 -1.59
CA PHE A 439 8.65 -9.26 -2.86
C PHE A 439 8.86 -7.94 -3.60
N PRO A 440 8.84 -6.76 -2.96
CA PRO A 440 9.05 -5.51 -3.68
C PRO A 440 10.40 -5.43 -4.40
N TYR A 441 11.45 -6.01 -3.80
CA TYR A 441 12.81 -5.97 -4.32
C TYR A 441 13.15 -7.12 -5.28
N LEU A 442 12.32 -8.18 -5.31
CA LEU A 442 12.40 -9.22 -6.33
C LEU A 442 11.75 -8.81 -7.66
N ASN A 443 10.87 -7.80 -7.64
CA ASN A 443 10.17 -7.34 -8.83
C ASN A 443 11.05 -6.40 -9.65
N LEU A 444 11.10 -6.66 -10.96
CA LEU A 444 11.66 -5.73 -11.94
C LEU A 444 10.50 -5.07 -12.70
N SER A 445 10.64 -3.77 -12.95
CA SER A 445 9.73 -3.01 -13.80
C SER A 445 10.13 -3.20 -15.26
N ILE A 446 9.27 -3.89 -16.02
CA ILE A 446 9.45 -4.09 -17.47
C ILE A 446 8.32 -3.44 -18.25
N PRO A 447 8.55 -2.99 -19.49
CA PRO A 447 7.48 -2.54 -20.37
C PRO A 447 6.44 -3.65 -20.60
N GLY A 448 5.15 -3.29 -20.57
CA GLY A 448 4.04 -4.21 -20.78
C GLY A 448 2.89 -3.55 -21.57
N PRO A 449 1.86 -4.33 -21.94
CA PRO A 449 0.69 -3.79 -22.61
C PRO A 449 -0.13 -2.89 -21.67
N CYS A 450 -0.73 -1.85 -22.23
CA CYS A 450 -1.65 -0.96 -21.53
C CYS A 450 -3.05 -1.56 -21.44
N GLY A 451 -3.69 -1.46 -20.28
CA GLY A 451 -5.11 -1.72 -20.07
C GLY A 451 -6.00 -0.55 -20.48
N PHE A 452 -5.47 0.68 -20.43
CA PHE A 452 -6.21 1.89 -20.82
C PHE A 452 -5.60 2.61 -22.03
N ALA A 453 -6.45 3.13 -22.90
CA ALA A 453 -6.04 3.89 -24.08
C ALA A 453 -5.45 5.28 -23.74
N SER A 454 -5.72 5.80 -22.54
CA SER A 454 -5.19 7.08 -22.06
C SER A 454 -3.80 6.96 -21.43
N SER A 455 -3.28 5.74 -21.25
CA SER A 455 -1.99 5.49 -20.59
C SER A 455 -0.84 5.91 -21.51
N THR A 456 0.17 6.58 -20.93
CA THR A 456 1.37 7.01 -21.65
C THR A 456 2.48 5.96 -21.58
N ASN A 457 2.68 5.34 -20.42
CA ASN A 457 3.61 4.22 -20.25
C ASN A 457 2.92 3.11 -19.48
N CYS A 458 3.28 1.86 -19.78
CA CYS A 458 2.67 0.70 -19.18
C CYS A 458 3.75 -0.26 -18.70
N ILE A 459 3.72 -0.53 -17.41
CA ILE A 459 4.75 -1.20 -16.65
C ILE A 459 4.16 -2.48 -16.06
N HIS A 460 4.82 -3.58 -16.33
CA HIS A 460 4.51 -4.88 -15.75
C HIS A 460 5.58 -5.26 -14.73
N LEU A 461 5.17 -5.81 -13.59
CA LEU A 461 6.07 -6.25 -12.52
C LEU A 461 6.25 -7.77 -12.61
N THR A 462 7.49 -8.22 -12.77
CA THR A 462 7.81 -9.60 -13.21
C THR A 462 7.44 -10.69 -12.21
N ALA A 463 7.54 -10.45 -10.91
CA ALA A 463 7.41 -11.50 -9.89
C ALA A 463 5.97 -11.65 -9.34
N ILE A 464 5.13 -10.62 -9.44
CA ILE A 464 3.75 -10.62 -8.89
C ILE A 464 2.92 -11.85 -9.30
N PRO A 465 2.91 -12.30 -10.57
CA PRO A 465 2.14 -13.49 -10.97
C PRO A 465 2.54 -14.77 -10.23
N GLN A 466 3.75 -14.83 -9.66
CA GLN A 466 4.26 -15.99 -8.90
C GLN A 466 4.23 -15.75 -7.39
N THR A 467 4.33 -14.50 -6.92
CA THR A 467 4.42 -14.18 -5.49
C THR A 467 3.07 -13.95 -4.82
N TYR A 468 2.01 -13.63 -5.56
CA TYR A 468 0.73 -13.21 -4.96
C TYR A 468 0.10 -14.27 -4.04
N TYR A 469 0.32 -15.56 -4.29
CA TYR A 469 -0.20 -16.65 -3.45
C TYR A 469 0.81 -17.13 -2.39
N LEU A 470 2.08 -16.75 -2.49
CA LEU A 470 3.15 -17.31 -1.65
C LEU A 470 2.95 -16.99 -0.17
N SER A 471 2.50 -15.77 0.17
CA SER A 471 2.14 -15.39 1.54
C SER A 471 1.05 -16.27 2.13
N ALA A 472 0.06 -16.67 1.34
CA ALA A 472 -1.00 -17.57 1.78
C ALA A 472 -0.45 -18.98 2.03
N VAL A 473 0.44 -19.47 1.16
CA VAL A 473 1.10 -20.77 1.31
C VAL A 473 1.95 -20.80 2.58
N VAL A 474 2.79 -19.78 2.81
CA VAL A 474 3.61 -19.66 4.02
C VAL A 474 2.72 -19.60 5.26
N ALA A 475 1.64 -18.83 5.23
CA ALA A 475 0.70 -18.76 6.34
C ALA A 475 0.06 -20.13 6.65
N ALA A 476 -0.37 -20.86 5.61
CA ALA A 476 -0.94 -22.20 5.75
C ALA A 476 0.07 -23.20 6.32
N VAL A 477 1.34 -23.15 5.89
CA VAL A 477 2.42 -23.97 6.44
C VAL A 477 2.61 -23.68 7.93
N VAL A 478 2.65 -22.40 8.34
CA VAL A 478 2.76 -22.03 9.76
C VAL A 478 1.56 -22.54 10.57
N VAL A 479 0.34 -22.50 10.04
CA VAL A 479 -0.85 -23.10 10.66
C VAL A 479 -0.66 -24.60 10.88
N VAL A 480 -0.26 -25.34 9.85
CA VAL A 480 -0.08 -26.79 9.92
C VAL A 480 0.98 -27.15 10.97
N VAL A 481 2.12 -26.43 10.97
CA VAL A 481 3.18 -26.62 11.96
C VAL A 481 2.70 -26.26 13.37
N ALA A 482 1.94 -25.19 13.54
CA ALA A 482 1.36 -24.81 14.83
C ALA A 482 0.41 -25.89 15.37
N VAL A 483 -0.49 -26.42 14.53
CA VAL A 483 -1.39 -27.52 14.91
C VAL A 483 -0.60 -28.78 15.28
N GLY A 484 0.41 -29.13 14.48
CA GLY A 484 1.26 -30.29 14.72
C GLY A 484 2.02 -30.19 16.04
N THR A 485 2.65 -29.04 16.30
CA THR A 485 3.40 -28.79 17.55
C THR A 485 2.50 -28.73 18.78
N ILE A 486 1.31 -28.13 18.69
CA ILE A 486 0.31 -28.14 19.77
C ILE A 486 -0.11 -29.57 20.10
N ARG A 487 -0.40 -30.40 19.08
CA ARG A 487 -0.77 -31.81 19.27
C ARG A 487 0.38 -32.64 19.84
N LEU A 488 1.60 -32.44 19.35
CA LEU A 488 2.79 -33.13 19.85
C LEU A 488 3.07 -32.74 21.30
N HIS A 489 3.05 -31.45 21.61
CA HIS A 489 3.22 -30.93 22.96
C HIS A 489 2.14 -31.49 23.92
N ALA A 490 0.87 -31.54 23.49
CA ALA A 490 -0.20 -32.16 24.27
C ALA A 490 -0.01 -33.67 24.51
N ARG A 491 0.64 -34.39 23.58
CA ARG A 491 0.94 -35.82 23.73
C ARG A 491 2.16 -36.08 24.61
N CYS A 492 3.25 -35.34 24.42
CA CYS A 492 4.51 -35.53 25.12
C CYS A 492 4.43 -35.11 26.60
N PHE A 493 3.66 -34.07 26.90
CA PHE A 493 3.53 -33.56 28.26
C PHE A 493 2.18 -33.99 28.87
N ARG A 494 2.21 -35.03 29.72
CA ARG A 494 1.03 -35.48 30.46
C ARG A 494 0.48 -34.39 31.39
N ASP A 495 -0.83 -34.42 31.63
CA ASP A 495 -1.49 -33.49 32.54
C ASP A 495 -1.01 -33.75 33.97
N THR A 496 -0.62 -32.68 34.67
CA THR A 496 -0.08 -32.77 36.04
C THR A 496 -1.17 -33.08 37.07
N LEU A 497 -2.44 -32.81 36.74
CA LEU A 497 -3.59 -33.00 37.61
C LEU A 497 -4.74 -33.58 36.79
N ARG A 498 -5.33 -34.68 37.27
CA ARG A 498 -6.51 -35.30 36.67
C ARG A 498 -7.75 -34.82 37.41
N VAL A 499 -8.72 -34.26 36.68
CA VAL A 499 -9.99 -33.81 37.25
C VAL A 499 -10.92 -35.01 37.39
N PRO A 500 -11.55 -35.24 38.56
CA PRO A 500 -12.49 -36.34 38.72
C PRO A 500 -13.75 -36.11 37.87
N PRO A 501 -14.34 -37.16 37.29
CA PRO A 501 -15.54 -37.03 36.44
C PRO A 501 -16.78 -36.52 37.21
N THR A 502 -16.74 -36.56 38.55
CA THR A 502 -17.76 -35.98 39.43
C THR A 502 -17.67 -34.47 39.57
N HIS A 503 -16.67 -33.82 38.97
CA HIS A 503 -16.51 -32.36 39.05
C HIS A 503 -17.65 -31.64 38.32
N SER A 504 -18.23 -30.62 38.96
CA SER A 504 -19.43 -29.91 38.49
C SER A 504 -19.30 -29.35 37.07
N VAL A 505 -18.13 -28.83 36.70
CA VAL A 505 -17.83 -28.31 35.35
C VAL A 505 -17.87 -29.42 34.28
N LEU A 506 -17.33 -30.62 34.57
CA LEU A 506 -17.35 -31.75 33.65
C LEU A 506 -18.77 -32.31 33.48
N GLN A 507 -19.52 -32.41 34.58
CA GLN A 507 -20.93 -32.82 34.55
C GLN A 507 -21.80 -31.84 33.76
N TYR A 508 -21.56 -30.53 33.91
CA TYR A 508 -22.28 -29.50 33.16
C TYR A 508 -21.93 -29.51 31.66
N LEU A 509 -20.66 -29.74 31.33
CA LEU A 509 -20.22 -29.89 29.94
C LEU A 509 -20.67 -31.25 29.35
N GLY A 510 -20.98 -32.25 30.17
CA GLY A 510 -21.44 -33.58 29.76
C GLY A 510 -20.31 -34.47 29.26
N VAL A 511 -19.15 -34.42 29.92
CA VAL A 511 -17.86 -34.94 29.44
C VAL A 511 -17.17 -35.74 30.53
N GLN A 512 -16.45 -36.80 30.17
CA GLN A 512 -15.72 -37.61 31.16
C GLN A 512 -14.29 -37.10 31.39
N ASP A 513 -13.65 -36.57 30.35
CA ASP A 513 -12.31 -35.98 30.41
C ASP A 513 -12.28 -34.59 29.77
N LEU A 514 -11.51 -33.65 30.36
CA LEU A 514 -11.24 -32.34 29.77
C LEU A 514 -10.63 -32.44 28.38
N ARG A 515 -9.91 -33.53 28.07
CA ARG A 515 -9.28 -33.78 26.76
C ARG A 515 -10.26 -33.92 25.59
N GLU A 516 -11.53 -34.18 25.87
CA GLU A 516 -12.57 -34.23 24.83
C GLU A 516 -12.88 -32.83 24.28
N ILE A 517 -12.73 -31.79 25.12
CA ILE A 517 -13.03 -30.40 24.77
C ILE A 517 -11.78 -29.54 24.59
N ALA A 518 -10.73 -29.81 25.36
CA ALA A 518 -9.48 -29.05 25.40
C ALA A 518 -8.29 -29.86 24.87
N THR A 519 -7.27 -29.19 24.31
CA THR A 519 -6.05 -29.88 23.86
C THR A 519 -5.25 -30.51 25.01
N SER A 520 -5.30 -29.92 26.21
CA SER A 520 -4.68 -30.42 27.44
C SER A 520 -5.35 -29.79 28.67
N GLY A 521 -5.39 -30.49 29.81
CA GLY A 521 -5.85 -29.92 31.09
C GLY A 521 -4.80 -29.01 31.77
N ARG A 522 -3.55 -29.00 31.26
CA ARG A 522 -2.43 -28.27 31.85
C ARG A 522 -2.66 -26.76 31.81
N GLY A 523 -2.58 -26.12 32.98
CA GLY A 523 -2.78 -24.68 33.12
C GLY A 523 -4.23 -24.23 33.22
N CYS A 524 -5.20 -25.09 32.85
CA CYS A 524 -6.62 -24.86 33.08
C CYS A 524 -7.13 -25.51 34.38
N VAL A 525 -6.29 -26.31 35.04
CA VAL A 525 -6.59 -26.98 36.30
C VAL A 525 -5.52 -26.60 37.31
N PHE A 526 -5.93 -26.10 38.47
CA PHE A 526 -5.03 -25.73 39.57
C PHE A 526 -5.61 -26.18 40.91
N ARG A 527 -4.73 -26.49 41.88
CA ARG A 527 -5.17 -26.73 43.26
C ARG A 527 -5.28 -25.39 43.98
N ASN A 528 -6.42 -25.17 44.64
CA ASN A 528 -6.58 -24.07 45.57
C ASN A 528 -5.77 -24.33 46.86
N PHE A 529 -5.65 -23.33 47.72
CA PHE A 529 -4.93 -23.46 49.00
C PHE A 529 -5.53 -24.52 49.92
N ASP A 530 -6.83 -24.79 49.78
CA ASP A 530 -7.55 -25.84 50.52
C ASP A 530 -7.38 -27.24 49.90
N GLY A 531 -6.53 -27.38 48.87
CA GLY A 531 -6.28 -28.64 48.17
C GLY A 531 -7.33 -29.03 47.13
N GLU A 532 -8.45 -28.30 47.06
CA GLU A 532 -9.51 -28.53 46.07
C GLU A 532 -9.05 -28.21 44.64
N ILE A 533 -9.55 -28.98 43.68
CA ILE A 533 -9.24 -28.83 42.25
C ILE A 533 -10.18 -27.79 41.67
N VAL A 534 -9.64 -26.67 41.19
CA VAL A 534 -10.38 -25.60 40.51
C VAL A 534 -10.07 -25.64 39.01
N VAL A 535 -11.12 -25.46 38.21
CA VAL A 535 -11.05 -25.47 36.74
C VAL A 535 -11.28 -24.06 36.21
N ASP A 536 -10.48 -23.66 35.23
CA ASP A 536 -10.55 -22.36 34.54
C ASP A 536 -11.94 -22.16 33.92
N HIS A 537 -12.65 -21.11 34.36
CA HIS A 537 -13.98 -20.78 33.89
C HIS A 537 -14.04 -20.44 32.40
N GLY A 538 -12.91 -20.12 31.77
CA GLY A 538 -12.81 -19.93 30.32
C GLY A 538 -13.20 -21.17 29.51
N LEU A 539 -13.16 -22.38 30.10
CA LEU A 539 -13.63 -23.61 29.44
C LEU A 539 -15.13 -23.58 29.12
N LEU A 540 -15.91 -22.83 29.90
CA LEU A 540 -17.37 -22.74 29.75
C LEU A 540 -17.78 -21.98 28.48
N VAL A 541 -16.87 -21.19 27.90
CA VAL A 541 -17.05 -20.47 26.65
C VAL A 541 -17.29 -21.42 25.48
N MET A 542 -16.85 -22.69 25.59
CA MET A 542 -17.15 -23.70 24.59
C MET A 542 -18.67 -23.91 24.41
N LYS A 543 -19.45 -23.84 25.50
CA LYS A 543 -20.93 -23.88 25.47
C LYS A 543 -21.56 -22.47 25.45
N ASN A 544 -20.80 -21.45 25.06
CA ASN A 544 -21.23 -20.05 25.07
C ASN A 544 -21.72 -19.60 26.46
N MET A 545 -21.09 -20.07 27.53
CA MET A 545 -21.38 -19.68 28.91
C MET A 545 -20.21 -18.87 29.50
N LEU A 546 -20.51 -17.86 30.31
CA LEU A 546 -19.55 -16.98 30.96
C LEU A 546 -19.89 -16.82 32.44
N ARG A 547 -18.87 -16.89 33.31
CA ARG A 547 -19.01 -16.60 34.75
C ARG A 547 -18.99 -15.08 34.94
N ILE A 548 -20.11 -14.52 35.42
CA ILE A 548 -20.22 -13.08 35.65
C ILE A 548 -19.82 -12.74 37.09
N THR A 549 -20.31 -13.52 38.07
CA THR A 549 -19.99 -13.34 39.50
C THR A 549 -19.52 -14.64 40.11
N ASN A 550 -19.23 -14.63 41.42
CA ASN A 550 -18.92 -15.86 42.13
C ASN A 550 -20.11 -16.81 42.30
N THR A 551 -21.31 -16.30 42.11
CA THR A 551 -22.58 -17.00 42.32
C THR A 551 -23.35 -17.27 41.04
N TYR A 552 -22.96 -16.66 39.91
CA TYR A 552 -23.79 -16.62 38.70
C TYR A 552 -23.02 -16.87 37.39
N LEU A 553 -23.59 -17.75 36.56
CA LEU A 553 -23.20 -18.06 35.18
C LEU A 553 -24.30 -17.66 34.20
N THR A 554 -23.95 -17.05 33.07
CA THR A 554 -24.94 -16.67 32.04
C THR A 554 -24.46 -17.05 30.64
N ARG A 555 -25.36 -17.00 29.67
CA ARG A 555 -25.01 -17.14 28.25
C ARG A 555 -24.21 -15.91 27.80
N LEU A 556 -23.22 -16.14 26.94
CA LEU A 556 -22.37 -15.10 26.35
C LEU A 556 -23.21 -14.02 25.63
N ALA A 557 -24.33 -14.40 25.00
CA ALA A 557 -25.25 -13.48 24.35
C ALA A 557 -25.92 -12.49 25.33
N ASN A 558 -26.00 -12.82 26.62
CA ASN A 558 -26.56 -11.92 27.64
C ASN A 558 -25.51 -10.94 28.18
N ALA A 559 -24.21 -11.25 28.03
CA ALA A 559 -23.13 -10.42 28.54
C ALA A 559 -23.05 -9.03 27.86
N GLN A 560 -23.65 -8.86 26.67
CA GLN A 560 -23.79 -7.55 26.02
C GLN A 560 -24.61 -6.57 26.84
N TYR A 561 -25.64 -7.06 27.55
CA TYR A 561 -26.45 -6.22 28.41
C TYR A 561 -25.62 -5.76 29.61
N ASP A 562 -24.86 -6.66 30.24
CA ASP A 562 -24.04 -6.31 31.41
C ASP A 562 -22.95 -5.30 31.07
N LEU A 563 -22.38 -5.39 29.86
CA LEU A 563 -21.48 -4.39 29.29
C LEU A 563 -22.17 -3.03 29.11
N LEU A 564 -23.37 -3.00 28.52
CA LEU A 564 -24.15 -1.77 28.35
C LEU A 564 -24.38 -1.10 29.72
N HIS A 565 -24.78 -1.89 30.72
CA HIS A 565 -24.99 -1.42 32.08
C HIS A 565 -23.70 -0.87 32.71
N TRP A 566 -22.54 -1.46 32.42
CA TRP A 566 -21.24 -0.97 32.88
C TRP A 566 -20.86 0.40 32.31
N PHE A 567 -21.07 0.62 31.01
CA PHE A 567 -20.68 1.87 30.33
C PHE A 567 -21.64 3.05 30.58
N LEU A 568 -22.85 2.79 31.10
CA LEU A 568 -23.82 3.85 31.39
C LEU A 568 -23.44 4.64 32.66
N PRO A 569 -23.66 5.97 32.69
CA PRO A 569 -23.56 6.76 33.92
C PRO A 569 -24.54 6.28 34.99
N ARG A 570 -24.19 6.43 36.28
CA ARG A 570 -25.00 5.92 37.43
C ARG A 570 -26.47 6.37 37.38
N TYR A 571 -26.74 7.60 36.95
CA TYR A 571 -28.10 8.14 36.85
C TYR A 571 -28.93 7.47 35.75
N VAL A 572 -28.32 7.10 34.62
CA VAL A 572 -28.99 6.38 33.52
C VAL A 572 -29.16 4.89 33.84
N ARG A 573 -28.21 4.29 34.59
CA ARG A 573 -28.32 2.90 35.04
C ARG A 573 -29.60 2.65 35.86
N SER A 574 -29.91 3.54 36.80
CA SER A 574 -31.13 3.44 37.61
C SER A 574 -32.41 3.46 36.75
N ALA A 575 -32.46 4.36 35.75
CA ALA A 575 -33.59 4.48 34.84
C ALA A 575 -33.71 3.27 33.88
N LEU A 576 -32.59 2.72 33.39
CA LEU A 576 -32.58 1.56 32.47
C LEU A 576 -32.76 0.22 33.19
N ALA A 577 -32.36 0.12 34.46
CA ALA A 577 -32.55 -1.07 35.30
C ALA A 577 -34.04 -1.45 35.46
N HIS A 578 -34.95 -0.48 35.32
CA HIS A 578 -36.40 -0.71 35.35
C HIS A 578 -36.99 -1.12 33.99
N LYS A 579 -36.29 -0.93 32.87
CA LYS A 579 -36.78 -1.27 31.52
C LYS A 579 -36.35 -2.65 31.03
N PHE A 580 -35.19 -3.17 31.44
CA PHE A 580 -34.74 -4.50 31.01
C PHE A 580 -35.28 -5.61 31.93
N ARG A 581 -36.11 -6.50 31.35
CA ARG A 581 -36.76 -7.62 32.05
C ARG A 581 -35.85 -8.85 32.09
N THR A 582 -35.16 -9.05 33.21
CA THR A 582 -34.54 -10.31 33.71
C THR A 582 -33.65 -11.13 32.76
N ILE A 583 -32.46 -11.52 33.21
CA ILE A 583 -31.58 -12.45 32.48
C ILE A 583 -31.62 -13.85 33.09
N LEU A 584 -31.50 -14.89 32.25
CA LEU A 584 -31.39 -16.28 32.72
C LEU A 584 -29.97 -16.54 33.23
N VAL A 585 -29.89 -17.05 34.46
CA VAL A 585 -28.63 -17.29 35.18
C VAL A 585 -28.63 -18.69 35.78
N VAL A 586 -27.47 -19.36 35.77
CA VAL A 586 -27.21 -20.64 36.44
C VAL A 586 -26.43 -20.37 37.73
N HIS A 587 -26.88 -20.94 38.85
CA HIS A 587 -26.31 -20.66 40.17
C HIS A 587 -25.02 -21.47 40.43
N ILE A 588 -24.00 -20.80 40.95
CA ILE A 588 -22.75 -21.40 41.46
C ILE A 588 -22.79 -21.33 42.98
N GLU A 589 -22.51 -22.44 43.65
CA GLU A 589 -22.39 -22.51 45.10
C GLU A 589 -21.08 -23.23 45.46
N ASN A 590 -20.22 -22.59 46.26
CA ASN A 590 -18.90 -23.12 46.64
C ASN A 590 -18.06 -23.56 45.42
N ASP A 591 -17.97 -22.70 44.38
CA ASP A 591 -17.32 -22.98 43.09
C ASP A 591 -17.87 -24.21 42.32
N LYS A 592 -19.01 -24.76 42.74
CA LYS A 592 -19.71 -25.85 42.04
C LYS A 592 -20.91 -25.32 41.27
N ILE A 593 -20.98 -25.67 39.98
CA ILE A 593 -22.13 -25.36 39.14
C ILE A 593 -23.32 -26.19 39.61
N THR A 594 -24.37 -25.54 40.11
CA THR A 594 -25.60 -26.22 40.52
C THR A 594 -26.51 -26.45 39.32
N ARG A 595 -27.43 -27.42 39.41
CA ARG A 595 -28.44 -27.67 38.35
C ARG A 595 -29.61 -26.67 38.37
N ARG A 596 -29.52 -25.61 39.19
CA ARG A 596 -30.59 -24.62 39.36
C ARG A 596 -30.36 -23.42 38.44
N SER A 597 -31.37 -23.06 37.65
CA SER A 597 -31.38 -21.87 36.80
C SER A 597 -32.57 -20.96 37.14
N TYR A 598 -32.32 -19.66 37.24
CA TYR A 598 -33.34 -18.67 37.61
C TYR A 598 -33.29 -17.46 36.68
N TYR A 599 -34.43 -16.79 36.51
CA TYR A 599 -34.49 -15.47 35.89
C TYR A 599 -34.24 -14.43 36.96
N VAL A 600 -33.14 -13.69 36.82
CA VAL A 600 -32.68 -12.71 37.80
C VAL A 600 -32.77 -11.31 37.19
N PRO A 601 -33.33 -10.31 37.89
CA PRO A 601 -33.31 -8.94 37.43
C PRO A 601 -31.88 -8.48 37.23
N MET A 602 -31.61 -7.84 36.09
CA MET A 602 -30.24 -7.57 35.66
C MET A 602 -29.44 -6.69 36.64
N HIS A 603 -30.10 -5.77 37.34
CA HIS A 603 -29.47 -4.94 38.38
C HIS A 603 -28.97 -5.73 39.61
N SER A 604 -29.51 -6.93 39.85
CA SER A 604 -29.16 -7.75 41.03
C SER A 604 -27.96 -8.68 40.78
N VAL A 605 -27.45 -8.73 39.55
CA VAL A 605 -26.30 -9.56 39.17
C VAL A 605 -24.96 -8.87 39.50
N HIS A 606 -24.96 -7.61 39.97
CA HIS A 606 -23.76 -6.77 40.08
C HIS A 606 -22.97 -6.80 41.41
N VAL A 607 -23.36 -7.63 42.38
CA VAL A 607 -23.01 -7.41 43.80
C VAL A 607 -21.54 -7.69 44.20
N ASP A 608 -20.69 -8.27 43.33
CA ASP A 608 -19.28 -8.55 43.68
C ASP A 608 -18.24 -7.58 43.06
N GLY A 609 -18.66 -6.66 42.18
CA GLY A 609 -17.75 -5.81 41.38
C GLY A 609 -17.32 -4.48 42.01
N ASP A 610 -18.02 -4.01 43.05
CA ASP A 610 -17.77 -2.69 43.64
C ASP A 610 -16.41 -2.58 44.36
N ALA A 611 -15.70 -3.68 44.57
CA ALA A 611 -14.33 -3.68 45.08
C ALA A 611 -13.28 -3.23 44.03
N VAL A 612 -13.60 -3.23 42.73
CA VAL A 612 -12.65 -2.85 41.66
C VAL A 612 -12.68 -1.34 41.38
N CYS A 613 -13.79 -0.64 41.65
CA CYS A 613 -13.91 0.80 41.45
C CYS A 613 -13.33 1.66 42.59
N GLY A 614 -12.83 1.06 43.68
CA GLY A 614 -12.10 1.79 44.73
C GLY A 614 -10.67 2.17 44.35
N LEU A 615 -10.16 1.72 43.19
CA LEU A 615 -8.78 1.94 42.75
C LEU A 615 -8.76 2.52 41.33
N GLY A 616 -8.82 3.86 41.26
CA GLY A 616 -8.23 4.62 40.15
C GLY A 616 -9.16 4.98 39.00
N PHE A 617 -10.09 5.91 39.25
CA PHE A 617 -10.36 7.05 38.35
C PHE A 617 -10.82 8.21 39.25
N SER A 618 -9.84 8.96 39.72
CA SER A 618 -9.96 10.33 40.22
C SER A 618 -9.10 11.21 39.33
#